data_AF-A0A9E4SP19-F1
#
_entry.id   AF-A0A9E4SP19-F1
#
_cell.length_a   1.000
_cell.length_b   1.000
_cell.length_c   1.000
_cell.angle_alpha   90.00
_cell.angle_beta   90.00
_cell.angle_gamma   90.00
#
_symmetry.space_group_name_H-M   'P 1'
#
loop_
_entity.id
_entity.type
_entity.pdbx_description
1 polymer ?
#
loop_
_entity_poly.entity_id
_entity_poly.type
_entity_poly.pdbx_seq_one_letter_code
_entity_poly.pdbx_strand_id
1 'polypeptide(L)'
;MRVTAIERPPRKRRYDVRIDDARVVPLSREVLAAANLRVGQELDDSRVAELEAAEARHTAMTAALRLLSYRQRSEREMWDALRSRRIPEAIAGETLDRLRQLRLLDDQAFAEAWTESRQRNSPRGRRMLLAEL
;
A
#
# COMPACT_ATOMS: atom_id res chain seq x y z
N MET A 1 -21.84 -13.64 -12.56
CA MET A 1 -21.67 -12.29 -13.11
C MET A 1 -20.67 -12.32 -14.25
N ARG A 2 -20.68 -11.39 -15.20
CA ARG A 2 -19.79 -11.42 -16.38
C ARG A 2 -19.06 -10.08 -16.60
N VAL A 3 -17.77 -10.15 -16.95
CA VAL A 3 -16.99 -8.98 -17.35
C VAL A 3 -17.51 -8.47 -18.70
N THR A 4 -18.08 -7.27 -18.74
CA THR A 4 -18.63 -6.67 -19.98
C THR A 4 -17.62 -5.79 -20.70
N ALA A 5 -16.72 -5.12 -19.96
CA ALA A 5 -15.69 -4.27 -20.55
C ALA A 5 -14.47 -4.13 -19.63
N ILE A 6 -13.32 -3.85 -20.23
CA ILE A 6 -12.08 -3.45 -19.54
C ILE A 6 -11.54 -2.23 -20.28
N GLU A 7 -11.71 -1.05 -19.68
CA GLU A 7 -11.39 0.21 -20.32
C GLU A 7 -10.37 0.99 -19.51
N ARG A 8 -9.54 1.81 -20.18
CA ARG A 8 -8.68 2.76 -19.50
C ARG A 8 -9.26 4.16 -19.65
N PRO A 9 -9.82 4.77 -18.59
CA PRO A 9 -10.35 6.12 -18.70
C PRO A 9 -9.24 7.13 -19.03
N PRO A 10 -9.55 8.19 -19.81
CA PRO A 10 -8.60 9.24 -20.09
C PRO A 10 -8.03 9.85 -18.80
N ARG A 11 -6.71 10.11 -18.78
CA ARG A 11 -5.97 10.67 -17.65
C ARG A 11 -5.93 9.83 -16.36
N LYS A 12 -6.54 8.64 -16.33
CA LYS A 12 -6.43 7.70 -15.20
C LYS A 12 -5.28 6.72 -15.43
N ARG A 13 -4.62 6.33 -14.33
CA ARG A 13 -3.60 5.27 -14.31
C ARG A 13 -4.19 3.88 -14.06
N ARG A 14 -5.50 3.79 -13.84
CA ARG A 14 -6.26 2.56 -13.56
C ARG A 14 -7.16 2.20 -14.73
N TYR A 15 -7.57 0.94 -14.78
CA TYR A 15 -8.53 0.38 -15.72
C TYR A 15 -9.85 0.15 -14.99
N ASP A 16 -10.96 0.50 -15.64
CA ASP A 16 -12.30 0.25 -15.15
C ASP A 16 -12.76 -1.10 -15.71
N VAL A 17 -12.89 -2.10 -14.83
CA VAL A 17 -13.48 -3.40 -15.17
C VAL A 17 -14.98 -3.33 -14.90
N ARG A 18 -15.79 -3.41 -15.96
CA ARG A 18 -17.26 -3.43 -15.88
C ARG A 18 -17.78 -4.84 -15.74
N ILE A 19 -18.73 -5.04 -14.83
CA ILE A 19 -19.37 -6.32 -14.54
C ILE A 19 -20.89 -6.14 -14.61
N ASP A 20 -21.55 -6.91 -15.48
CA ASP A 20 -23.00 -6.93 -15.71
C ASP A 20 -23.66 -5.54 -15.76
N ASP A 21 -22.99 -4.58 -16.40
CA ASP A 21 -23.39 -3.17 -16.61
C ASP A 21 -23.71 -2.31 -15.36
N ALA A 22 -23.66 -2.87 -14.15
CA ALA A 22 -23.98 -2.17 -12.90
C ALA A 22 -22.76 -1.90 -11.99
N ARG A 23 -21.71 -2.73 -12.07
CA ARG A 23 -20.55 -2.63 -11.17
C ARG A 23 -19.29 -2.27 -11.94
N VAL A 24 -18.50 -1.35 -11.37
CA VAL A 24 -17.20 -0.94 -11.89
C VAL A 24 -16.15 -1.17 -10.82
N VAL A 25 -15.13 -1.98 -11.13
CA VAL A 25 -13.99 -2.24 -10.26
C VAL A 25 -12.74 -1.59 -10.87
N PRO A 26 -12.23 -0.49 -10.28
CA PRO A 26 -11.06 0.21 -10.81
C PRO A 26 -9.76 -0.49 -10.38
N LEU A 27 -9.07 -1.15 -11.31
CA LEU A 27 -7.85 -1.91 -11.06
C LEU A 27 -6.60 -1.21 -11.60
N SER A 28 -5.49 -1.32 -10.89
CA SER A 28 -4.17 -0.96 -11.41
C SER A 28 -3.79 -1.89 -12.57
N ARG A 29 -2.82 -1.47 -13.39
CA ARG A 29 -2.32 -2.29 -14.48
C ARG A 29 -1.75 -3.61 -13.95
N GLU A 30 -1.07 -3.54 -12.82
CA GLU A 30 -0.40 -4.66 -12.18
C GLU A 30 -1.40 -5.68 -11.65
N VAL A 31 -2.47 -5.22 -10.99
CA VAL A 31 -3.53 -6.11 -10.47
C VAL A 31 -4.34 -6.71 -11.62
N LEU A 32 -4.65 -5.93 -12.65
CA LEU A 32 -5.33 -6.42 -13.84
C LEU A 32 -4.51 -7.52 -14.54
N ALA A 33 -3.20 -7.30 -14.70
CA ALA A 33 -2.29 -8.27 -15.31
C ALA A 33 -2.20 -9.56 -14.48
N ALA A 34 -2.07 -9.45 -13.16
CA ALA A 34 -2.02 -10.59 -12.25
C ALA A 34 -3.34 -11.38 -12.21
N ALA A 35 -4.47 -10.68 -12.35
CA ALA A 35 -5.79 -11.30 -12.34
C ALA A 35 -6.12 -12.07 -13.63
N ASN A 36 -5.38 -11.83 -14.72
CA ASN A 36 -5.60 -12.41 -16.05
C ASN A 36 -7.06 -12.30 -16.53
N LEU A 37 -7.71 -11.17 -16.22
CA LEU A 37 -9.12 -10.94 -16.54
C LEU A 37 -9.33 -10.77 -18.05
N ARG A 38 -10.42 -11.35 -18.56
CA ARG A 38 -10.82 -11.22 -19.96
C ARG A 38 -12.26 -10.73 -20.06
N VAL A 39 -12.54 -9.92 -21.08
CA VAL A 39 -13.92 -9.58 -21.43
C VAL A 39 -14.68 -10.88 -21.75
N GLY A 40 -15.87 -11.00 -21.19
CA GLY A 40 -16.71 -12.17 -21.30
C GLY A 40 -16.46 -13.26 -20.26
N GLN A 41 -15.48 -13.10 -19.36
CA GLN A 41 -15.21 -14.03 -18.26
C GLN A 41 -16.33 -13.97 -17.20
N GLU A 42 -16.70 -15.14 -16.67
CA GLU A 42 -17.60 -15.24 -15.52
C GLU A 42 -16.86 -15.02 -14.19
N LEU A 43 -17.51 -14.28 -13.30
CA LEU A 43 -17.05 -13.94 -11.96
C LEU A 43 -18.20 -14.14 -10.99
N ASP A 44 -17.87 -14.60 -9.78
CA ASP A 44 -18.76 -14.57 -8.63
C ASP A 44 -18.40 -13.39 -7.70
N ASP A 45 -19.24 -13.13 -6.70
CA ASP A 45 -19.01 -12.04 -5.75
C ASP A 45 -17.72 -12.23 -4.95
N SER A 46 -17.34 -13.47 -4.62
CA SER A 46 -16.06 -13.76 -3.95
C SER A 46 -14.88 -13.29 -4.79
N ARG A 47 -14.87 -13.58 -6.09
CA ARG A 47 -13.79 -13.17 -6.98
C ARG A 47 -13.74 -11.67 -7.15
N VAL A 48 -14.89 -10.99 -7.18
CA VAL A 48 -14.93 -9.52 -7.19
C VAL A 48 -14.32 -8.95 -5.91
N ALA A 49 -14.68 -9.48 -4.74
CA ALA A 49 -14.10 -9.05 -3.47
C ALA A 49 -12.58 -9.31 -3.41
N GLU A 50 -12.10 -10.43 -3.97
CA GLU A 50 -10.66 -10.71 -4.07
C GLU A 50 -9.92 -9.67 -4.92
N LEU A 51 -10.51 -9.23 -6.04
CA LEU A 51 -9.94 -8.21 -6.92
C LEU A 51 -9.86 -6.85 -6.21
N GLU A 52 -10.91 -6.47 -5.51
CA GLU A 52 -10.94 -5.23 -4.71
C GLU A 52 -9.89 -5.27 -3.60
N ALA A 53 -9.77 -6.41 -2.90
CA ALA A 53 -8.75 -6.60 -1.88
C ALA A 53 -7.33 -6.58 -2.47
N ALA A 54 -7.12 -7.18 -3.65
CA ALA A 54 -5.85 -7.13 -4.35
C ALA A 54 -5.47 -5.70 -4.76
N GLU A 55 -6.42 -4.91 -5.23
CA GLU A 55 -6.21 -3.50 -5.55
C GLU A 55 -5.86 -2.67 -4.32
N ALA A 56 -6.54 -2.91 -3.21
CA ALA A 56 -6.26 -2.21 -1.96
C ALA A 56 -4.86 -2.57 -1.42
N ARG A 57 -4.47 -3.85 -1.45
CA ARG A 57 -3.10 -4.29 -1.11
C ARG A 57 -2.05 -3.66 -2.01
N HIS A 58 -2.27 -3.67 -3.33
CA HIS A 58 -1.35 -3.06 -4.29
C HIS A 58 -1.21 -1.55 -4.05
N THR A 59 -2.31 -0.86 -3.77
CA THR A 59 -2.33 0.56 -3.44
C THR A 59 -1.54 0.86 -2.17
N ALA A 60 -1.72 0.05 -1.12
CA ALA A 60 -1.02 0.19 0.15
C ALA A 60 0.49 0.00 -0.01
N MET A 61 0.91 -1.09 -0.67
CA MET A 61 2.32 -1.36 -0.93
C MET A 61 2.96 -0.25 -1.77
N THR A 62 2.30 0.18 -2.85
CA THR A 62 2.79 1.28 -3.69
C THR A 62 2.96 2.58 -2.89
N ALA A 63 2.00 2.91 -2.03
CA ALA A 63 2.06 4.08 -1.18
C ALA A 63 3.21 4.00 -0.17
N ALA A 64 3.41 2.83 0.45
CA ALA A 64 4.47 2.60 1.41
C ALA A 64 5.86 2.68 0.78
N LEU A 65 6.07 2.00 -0.36
CA LEU A 65 7.34 2.06 -1.09
C LEU A 65 7.68 3.49 -1.53
N ARG A 66 6.68 4.26 -1.98
CA ARG A 66 6.88 5.69 -2.28
C ARG A 66 7.27 6.49 -1.04
N LEU A 67 6.71 6.18 0.13
CA LEU A 67 7.06 6.87 1.37
C LEU A 67 8.50 6.56 1.81
N LEU A 68 8.94 5.31 1.63
CA LEU A 68 10.30 4.84 1.93
C LEU A 68 11.33 5.35 0.93
N SER A 69 10.96 5.59 -0.33
CA SER A 69 11.89 6.14 -1.33
C SER A 69 12.34 7.56 -1.03
N TYR A 70 11.61 8.31 -0.20
CA TYR A 70 12.00 9.66 0.22
C TYR A 70 12.95 9.66 1.42
N ARG A 71 12.70 8.81 2.42
CA ARG A 71 13.53 8.60 3.62
C ARG A 71 13.12 7.33 4.35
N GLN A 72 13.99 6.85 5.23
CA GLN A 72 13.62 5.82 6.22
C GLN A 72 12.49 6.32 7.13
N ARG A 73 11.65 5.40 7.59
CA ARG A 73 10.48 5.64 8.45
C ARG A 73 10.37 4.53 9.49
N SER A 74 9.83 4.85 10.67
CA SER A 74 9.46 3.82 11.65
C SER A 74 8.18 3.08 11.23
N GLU A 75 7.93 1.91 11.84
CA GLU A 75 6.67 1.18 11.64
C GLU A 75 5.45 2.04 11.98
N ARG A 76 5.53 2.80 13.08
CA ARG A 76 4.45 3.71 13.50
C ARG A 76 4.17 4.81 12.47
N GLU A 77 5.21 5.45 11.95
CA GLU A 77 5.06 6.45 10.89
C GLU A 77 4.42 5.84 9.64
N MET A 78 4.78 4.61 9.29
CA MET A 78 4.18 3.91 8.15
C MET A 78 2.70 3.61 8.41
N TRP A 79 2.36 3.07 9.58
CA TRP A 79 0.99 2.77 9.98
C TRP A 79 0.08 4.00 9.88
N ASP A 80 0.49 5.11 10.50
CA ASP A 80 -0.28 6.36 10.50
C ASP A 80 -0.42 6.93 9.08
N ALA A 81 0.64 6.84 8.28
CA ALA A 81 0.61 7.28 6.88
C ALA A 81 -0.32 6.42 5.99
N LEU A 82 -0.47 5.13 6.27
CA LEU A 82 -1.43 4.27 5.55
C LEU A 82 -2.87 4.52 6.02
N ARG A 83 -3.11 4.67 7.33
CA ARG A 83 -4.45 5.00 7.85
C ARG A 83 -4.95 6.35 7.38
N SER A 84 -4.10 7.38 7.34
CA SER A 84 -4.48 8.70 6.82
C SER A 84 -4.92 8.67 5.34
N ARG A 85 -4.49 7.65 4.59
CA ARG A 85 -4.93 7.39 3.20
C ARG A 85 -6.20 6.55 3.10
N ARG A 86 -6.87 6.28 4.23
CA ARG A 86 -8.07 5.43 4.35
C ARG A 86 -7.85 4.00 3.87
N ILE A 87 -6.62 3.49 4.02
CA ILE A 87 -6.35 2.07 3.79
C ILE A 87 -6.91 1.28 4.99
N PRO A 88 -7.67 0.19 4.75
CA PRO A 88 -8.19 -0.65 5.83
C PRO A 88 -7.07 -1.16 6.74
N GLU A 89 -7.33 -1.23 8.05
CA GLU A 89 -6.32 -1.62 9.05
C GLU A 89 -5.74 -3.01 8.81
N ALA A 90 -6.56 -3.97 8.40
CA ALA A 90 -6.10 -5.30 8.03
C ALA A 90 -5.04 -5.25 6.91
N ILE A 91 -5.30 -4.44 5.87
CA ILE A 91 -4.38 -4.28 4.73
C ILE A 91 -3.14 -3.47 5.13
N ALA A 92 -3.30 -2.48 6.00
CA ALA A 92 -2.15 -1.75 6.54
C ALA A 92 -1.23 -2.69 7.34
N GLY A 93 -1.79 -3.54 8.19
CA GLY A 93 -1.07 -4.56 8.95
C GLY A 93 -0.32 -5.54 8.05
N GLU A 94 -1.02 -6.13 7.07
CA GLU A 94 -0.41 -7.00 6.06
C GLU A 94 0.74 -6.29 5.30
N THR A 95 0.58 -5.00 5.02
CA THR A 95 1.62 -4.21 4.34
C THR A 95 2.84 -4.02 5.23
N LEU A 96 2.66 -3.69 6.52
CA LEU A 96 3.76 -3.57 7.48
C LEU A 96 4.49 -4.90 7.64
N ASP A 97 3.76 -6.01 7.81
CA ASP A 97 4.34 -7.36 7.90
C ASP A 97 5.18 -7.67 6.66
N ARG A 98 4.67 -7.34 5.46
CA ARG A 98 5.39 -7.57 4.22
C ARG A 98 6.65 -6.72 4.11
N LEU A 99 6.60 -5.46 4.54
CA LEU A 99 7.78 -4.59 4.56
C LEU A 99 8.84 -5.07 5.55
N ARG A 100 8.43 -5.58 6.73
CA ARG A 100 9.34 -6.25 7.68
C ARG A 100 10.01 -7.47 7.07
N GLN A 101 9.24 -8.35 6.42
CA GLN A 101 9.80 -9.53 5.72
C GLN A 101 10.82 -9.15 4.64
N LEU A 102 10.60 -8.02 3.96
CA LEU A 102 11.52 -7.48 2.95
C LEU A 102 12.68 -6.66 3.56
N ARG A 103 12.74 -6.53 4.89
CA ARG A 103 13.68 -5.66 5.63
C ARG A 103 13.69 -4.21 5.15
N LEU A 104 12.52 -3.73 4.72
CA LEU A 104 12.30 -2.34 4.31
C LEU A 104 11.77 -1.47 5.45
N LEU A 105 11.22 -2.12 6.49
CA LEU A 105 11.00 -1.54 7.81
C LEU A 105 11.78 -2.40 8.80
N ASP A 106 12.66 -1.75 9.55
CA ASP A 106 13.46 -2.35 10.60
C ASP A 106 13.65 -1.26 11.66
N ASP A 107 12.85 -1.35 12.74
CA ASP A 107 12.86 -0.36 13.80
C ASP A 107 14.20 -0.32 14.54
N GLN A 108 14.98 -1.42 14.55
CA GLN A 108 16.31 -1.45 15.15
C GLN A 108 17.33 -0.73 14.26
N ALA A 109 17.34 -1.02 12.96
CA ALA A 109 18.18 -0.29 12.01
C ALA A 109 17.81 1.20 11.95
N PHE A 110 16.51 1.53 12.07
CA PHE A 110 16.03 2.91 12.16
C PHE A 110 16.53 3.59 13.43
N ALA A 111 16.46 2.94 14.59
CA ALA A 111 16.93 3.51 15.86
C ALA A 111 18.44 3.76 15.85
N GLU A 112 19.22 2.85 15.28
CA GLU A 112 20.67 3.00 15.11
C GLU A 112 21.01 4.17 14.18
N ALA A 113 20.41 4.20 12.98
CA ALA A 113 20.61 5.29 12.02
C ALA A 113 20.13 6.65 12.54
N TRP A 114 19.03 6.69 13.29
CA TRP A 114 18.52 7.90 13.95
C TRP A 114 19.51 8.42 14.99
N THR A 115 20.02 7.54 15.84
CA THR A 115 20.98 7.89 16.89
C THR A 115 22.29 8.38 16.29
N GLU A 116 22.78 7.72 15.24
CA GLU A 116 24.02 8.10 14.55
C GLU A 116 23.88 9.42 13.76
N SER A 117 22.75 9.62 13.08
CA SER A 117 22.43 10.88 12.38
C SER A 117 22.30 12.06 13.36
N ARG A 118 21.75 11.83 14.56
CA ARG A 118 21.59 12.87 15.59
C ARG A 118 22.89 13.18 16.33
N GLN A 119 23.75 12.19 16.60
CA GLN A 119 25.09 12.42 17.14
C GLN A 119 25.94 13.30 16.22
N ARG A 120 25.78 13.15 14.89
CA ARG A 120 26.48 13.97 13.90
C ARG A 120 25.90 15.38 13.72
N ASN A 121 24.60 15.59 13.99
CA ASN A 121 23.90 16.81 13.55
C ASN A 121 23.26 17.69 14.66
N SER A 122 23.03 17.22 15.91
CA SER A 122 22.54 18.10 16.99
C SER A 122 22.55 17.43 18.38
N PRO A 123 23.45 17.83 19.32
CA PRO A 123 23.47 17.27 20.67
C PRO A 123 22.37 17.92 21.52
N ARG A 124 21.12 17.43 21.43
CA ARG A 124 20.04 17.78 22.36
C ARG A 124 19.74 16.63 23.32
N GLY A 125 19.50 16.98 24.58
CA GLY A 125 19.59 16.09 25.74
C GLY A 125 18.61 14.92 25.79
N ARG A 126 19.07 13.84 26.44
CA ARG A 126 18.44 12.51 26.63
C ARG A 126 16.95 12.48 26.99
N ARG A 127 16.40 13.53 27.62
CA ARG A 127 14.99 13.61 28.04
C ARG A 127 14.01 13.88 26.88
N MET A 128 14.47 14.50 25.79
CA MET A 128 13.59 14.78 24.63
C MET A 128 13.47 13.56 23.70
N LEU A 129 14.45 12.66 23.72
CA LEU A 129 14.49 11.45 22.90
C LEU A 129 13.42 10.42 23.26
N LEU A 130 12.97 10.38 24.52
CA LEU A 130 11.91 9.46 24.97
C LEU A 130 10.50 9.93 24.59
N ALA A 131 10.34 11.17 24.13
CA ALA A 131 9.05 11.73 23.74
C ALA A 131 8.77 11.63 22.23
N GLU A 132 9.77 11.24 21.42
CA GLU A 132 9.68 11.15 19.94
C GLU A 132 9.49 9.70 19.42
N LEU A 133 9.41 8.70 20.30
CA LEU A 133 9.07 7.29 19.99
C LEU A 133 7.54 7.05 20.14
#